data_AF-A0AAV8VQI8-F1
#
_entry.id   AF-A0AAV8VQI8-F1
#
_cell.length_a   1.000
_cell.length_b   1.000
_cell.length_c   1.000
_cell.angle_alpha   90.00
_cell.angle_beta   90.00
_cell.angle_gamma   90.00
#
_symmetry.space_group_name_H-M   'P 1'
#
loop_
_entity.id
_entity.type
_entity.pdbx_description
1 polymer ?
#
loop_
_entity_poly.entity_id
_entity_poly.type
_entity_poly.pdbx_seq_one_letter_code
_entity_poly.pdbx_strand_id
1 'polypeptide(L)'
;MTKKSNYTAVPLRLTKSKLDKHVNLLLIQNIYSPIDDENDVQGDVEILYHYCLIKNLSQLVSSQLSQHKRKTFICDICLNYFSSDEVLQEHVIRCRQHNDCKISFSSEKFIYFKNFVNKEPLPFIIYADFESLLEPFNEKQDLTKKTSRYQKHVAYSVGYYFKFRYDNSISYYRLDCIQWFADAMDNVSQFVNSILTNVQPMLR
;
A
#
# COMPACT_ATOMS: atom_id res chain seq x y z
N MET A 1 23.66 -30.23 -14.00
CA MET A 1 23.25 -28.90 -13.50
C MET A 1 21.74 -28.84 -13.55
N THR A 2 21.06 -29.09 -12.43
CA THR A 2 19.59 -29.05 -12.36
C THR A 2 19.12 -27.60 -12.43
N LYS A 3 18.30 -27.26 -13.43
CA LYS A 3 17.59 -25.97 -13.49
C LYS A 3 16.81 -25.80 -12.18
N LYS A 4 17.27 -24.92 -11.30
CA LYS A 4 16.48 -24.47 -10.15
C LYS A 4 15.33 -23.63 -10.72
N SER A 5 14.14 -24.20 -10.78
CA SER A 5 12.93 -23.42 -10.89
C SER A 5 12.78 -22.59 -9.61
N ASN A 6 12.85 -21.26 -9.73
CA ASN A 6 12.78 -20.34 -8.59
C ASN A 6 11.32 -20.06 -8.25
N TYR A 7 10.62 -21.06 -7.69
CA TYR A 7 9.29 -20.84 -7.13
C TYR A 7 9.41 -20.09 -5.80
N THR A 8 8.61 -19.02 -5.65
CA THR A 8 8.55 -18.25 -4.41
C THR A 8 7.25 -18.56 -3.68
N ALA A 9 7.36 -19.16 -2.49
CA ALA A 9 6.20 -19.33 -1.61
C ALA A 9 5.86 -17.99 -0.94
N VAL A 10 4.59 -17.60 -1.02
CA VAL A 10 4.08 -16.38 -0.40
C VAL A 10 3.01 -16.75 0.64
N PRO A 11 2.97 -16.08 1.80
CA PRO A 11 1.91 -16.28 2.77
C PRO A 11 0.64 -15.58 2.27
N LEU A 12 -0.48 -16.31 2.26
CA LEU A 12 -1.80 -15.77 1.97
C LEU A 12 -2.65 -15.85 3.22
N ARG A 13 -3.13 -14.71 3.70
CA ARG A 13 -3.91 -14.62 4.93
C ARG A 13 -5.38 -14.36 4.59
N LEU A 14 -6.23 -15.35 4.82
CA LEU A 14 -7.67 -15.25 4.57
C LEU A 14 -8.44 -14.64 5.76
N THR A 15 -7.85 -14.60 6.96
CA THR A 15 -8.53 -14.14 8.19
C THR A 15 -7.70 -13.13 8.97
N LYS A 16 -8.36 -12.10 9.50
CA LYS A 16 -7.71 -11.01 10.26
C LYS A 16 -7.17 -11.45 11.63
N SER A 17 -7.75 -12.49 12.24
CA SER A 17 -7.43 -12.95 13.59
C SER A 17 -7.15 -14.45 13.62
N LYS A 18 -6.15 -14.84 14.42
CA LYS A 18 -5.83 -16.24 14.70
C LYS A 18 -6.63 -16.71 15.90
N LEU A 19 -7.42 -17.76 15.74
CA LEU A 19 -8.16 -18.43 16.83
C LEU A 19 -7.29 -19.53 17.47
N ASP A 20 -7.72 -20.05 18.62
CA ASP A 20 -7.05 -21.16 19.33
C ASP A 20 -6.85 -22.38 18.42
N LYS A 21 -7.85 -22.66 17.58
CA LYS A 21 -7.76 -23.65 16.50
C LYS A 21 -7.56 -22.92 15.18
N HIS A 22 -6.31 -22.79 14.75
CA HIS A 22 -5.95 -22.26 13.44
C HIS A 22 -5.21 -23.30 12.61
N VAL A 23 -5.62 -23.42 11.35
CA VAL A 23 -5.04 -24.35 10.37
C VAL A 23 -4.29 -23.56 9.31
N ASN A 24 -3.05 -23.97 9.04
CA ASN A 24 -2.26 -23.48 7.93
C ASN A 24 -2.33 -24.47 6.77
N LEU A 25 -2.61 -23.97 5.57
CA LEU A 25 -2.70 -24.76 4.34
C LEU A 25 -1.63 -24.29 3.35
N LEU A 26 -1.04 -25.25 2.64
CA LEU A 26 -0.18 -25.00 1.48
C LEU A 26 -1.02 -25.20 0.23
N LEU A 27 -1.19 -24.16 -0.57
CA LEU A 27 -1.82 -24.23 -1.88
C LEU A 27 -0.78 -24.59 -2.94
N ILE A 28 -1.03 -25.65 -3.69
CA ILE A 28 -0.21 -26.11 -4.81
C ILE A 28 -1.07 -26.05 -6.07
N GLN A 29 -0.48 -25.64 -7.19
CA GLN A 29 -1.13 -25.66 -8.50
C GLN A 29 -0.36 -26.56 -9.46
N ASN A 30 -1.05 -27.15 -10.43
CA ASN A 30 -0.42 -28.03 -11.45
C ASN A 30 0.47 -27.27 -12.44
N ILE A 31 0.25 -25.97 -12.62
CA ILE A 31 0.94 -25.14 -13.62
C ILE A 31 1.48 -23.89 -12.94
N TYR A 32 2.78 -23.64 -13.07
CA TYR A 32 3.46 -22.42 -12.60
C TYR A 32 4.18 -21.79 -13.79
N SER A 33 3.53 -20.89 -14.53
CA SER A 33 4.18 -20.20 -15.65
C SER A 33 5.21 -19.20 -15.13
N PRO A 34 6.44 -19.17 -15.70
CA PRO A 34 7.38 -18.08 -15.45
C PRO A 34 6.76 -16.76 -15.91
N ILE A 35 6.90 -15.71 -15.10
CA ILE A 35 6.29 -14.39 -15.32
C ILE A 35 6.88 -13.68 -16.56
N ASP A 36 7.97 -14.19 -17.15
CA ASP A 36 8.78 -13.48 -18.14
C ASP A 36 8.75 -14.05 -19.58
N ASP A 37 8.07 -15.17 -19.82
CA ASP A 37 7.94 -15.72 -21.18
C ASP A 37 6.54 -15.42 -21.74
N GLU A 38 6.38 -14.24 -22.35
CA GLU A 38 5.17 -13.85 -23.11
C GLU A 38 4.93 -14.73 -24.36
N ASN A 39 5.78 -15.72 -24.61
CA ASN A 39 5.72 -16.62 -25.75
C ASN A 39 5.75 -18.08 -25.30
N ASP A 40 4.69 -18.57 -24.66
CA ASP A 40 4.16 -19.93 -24.85
C ASP A 40 3.05 -20.24 -23.82
N VAL A 41 1.80 -20.23 -24.27
CA VAL A 41 0.98 -21.44 -24.49
C VAL A 41 -0.45 -20.97 -24.71
N GLN A 42 -0.88 -21.07 -25.96
CA GLN A 42 -2.25 -20.98 -26.38
C GLN A 42 -2.97 -22.30 -26.07
N GLY A 43 -3.92 -22.24 -25.15
CA GLY A 43 -4.87 -23.31 -24.83
C GLY A 43 -5.60 -23.00 -23.53
N ASP A 44 -6.91 -23.26 -23.47
CA ASP A 44 -7.69 -23.22 -22.23
C ASP A 44 -7.20 -24.36 -21.31
N VAL A 45 -6.09 -24.15 -20.60
CA VAL A 45 -5.57 -25.12 -19.65
C VAL A 45 -6.19 -24.85 -18.29
N GLU A 46 -7.01 -25.78 -17.81
CA GLU A 46 -7.59 -25.71 -16.48
C GLU A 46 -6.49 -25.79 -15.39
N ILE A 47 -6.42 -24.75 -14.56
CA ILE A 47 -5.49 -24.72 -13.42
C ILE A 47 -6.14 -25.50 -12.27
N LEU A 48 -5.51 -26.62 -11.90
CA LEU A 48 -5.94 -27.46 -10.79
C LEU A 48 -5.20 -27.06 -9.53
N TYR A 49 -5.97 -26.84 -8.46
CA TYR A 49 -5.48 -26.45 -7.14
C TYR A 49 -5.60 -27.61 -6.15
N HIS A 50 -4.59 -27.76 -5.29
CA HIS A 50 -4.59 -28.72 -4.21
C HIS A 50 -4.14 -28.08 -2.90
N TYR A 51 -4.92 -28.30 -1.83
CA TYR A 51 -4.59 -27.82 -0.49
C TYR A 51 -3.97 -28.95 0.34
N CYS A 52 -2.77 -28.70 0.85
CA CYS A 52 -2.06 -29.58 1.78
C CYS A 52 -2.08 -29.00 3.19
N LEU A 53 -2.38 -29.84 4.19
CA LEU A 53 -2.32 -29.43 5.59
C LEU A 53 -0.86 -29.24 6.05
N ILE A 54 -0.52 -28.02 6.51
CA ILE A 54 0.77 -27.74 7.15
C ILE A 54 0.65 -28.04 8.65
N LYS A 55 1.13 -29.21 9.07
CA LYS A 55 1.18 -29.59 10.49
C LYS A 55 2.25 -28.81 11.27
N ASN A 56 3.37 -28.49 10.61
CA ASN A 56 4.48 -27.77 11.22
C ASN A 56 5.21 -26.92 10.17
N LEU A 57 5.01 -25.60 10.23
CA LEU A 57 5.61 -24.67 9.27
C LEU A 57 7.13 -24.66 9.35
N SER A 58 7.68 -24.68 10.57
CA SER A 58 9.13 -24.69 10.78
C SER A 58 9.79 -25.89 10.10
N GLN A 59 9.24 -27.10 10.25
CA GLN A 59 9.77 -28.30 9.61
C GLN A 59 9.67 -28.26 8.08
N LEU A 60 8.60 -27.66 7.55
CA LEU A 60 8.38 -27.58 6.11
C LEU A 60 9.48 -26.77 5.40
N VAL A 61 9.94 -25.67 6.02
CA VAL A 61 10.85 -24.72 5.36
C VAL A 61 12.25 -24.65 5.99
N SER A 62 12.50 -25.28 7.15
CA SER A 62 13.80 -25.19 7.84
C SER A 62 14.98 -25.63 6.97
N SER A 63 14.78 -26.64 6.13
CA SER A 63 15.82 -27.16 5.21
C SER A 63 16.20 -26.16 4.12
N GLN A 64 15.31 -25.22 3.79
CA GLN A 64 15.56 -24.16 2.80
C GLN A 64 16.27 -22.95 3.42
N LEU A 65 16.13 -22.76 4.74
CA LEU A 65 16.64 -21.57 5.45
C LEU A 65 18.05 -21.78 6.02
N SER A 66 18.36 -22.98 6.52
CA SER A 66 19.66 -23.25 7.15
C SER A 66 20.10 -24.69 6.93
N GLN A 67 21.41 -24.88 6.77
CA GLN A 67 22.03 -26.20 6.80
C GLN A 67 22.15 -26.74 8.24
N HIS A 68 21.96 -25.89 9.25
CA HIS A 68 22.03 -26.28 10.65
C HIS A 68 20.69 -26.85 11.12
N LYS A 69 20.75 -27.99 11.84
CA LYS A 69 19.57 -28.70 12.39
C LYS A 69 18.94 -28.02 13.62
N ARG A 70 19.04 -26.69 13.74
CA ARG A 70 18.42 -25.96 14.85
C ARG A 70 16.95 -25.70 14.55
N LYS A 71 16.11 -25.78 15.58
CA LYS A 71 14.69 -25.41 15.46
C LYS A 71 14.60 -23.92 15.12
N THR A 72 13.96 -23.60 14.01
CA THR A 72 13.65 -22.22 13.61
C THR A 72 12.20 -21.90 13.97
N PHE A 73 11.95 -20.67 14.41
CA PHE A 73 10.61 -20.18 14.71
C PHE A 73 10.20 -19.21 13.60
N ILE A 74 9.04 -19.42 12.98
CA ILE A 74 8.67 -18.73 11.74
C ILE A 74 7.37 -17.99 11.92
N CYS A 75 7.35 -16.72 11.53
CA CYS A 75 6.14 -15.92 11.48
C CYS A 75 5.29 -16.33 10.28
N ASP A 76 4.04 -16.72 10.51
CA ASP A 76 3.10 -17.13 9.46
C ASP A 76 2.55 -15.96 8.63
N ILE A 77 2.82 -14.71 9.04
CA ILE A 77 2.40 -13.49 8.33
C ILE A 77 3.46 -13.05 7.31
N CYS A 78 4.73 -12.97 7.72
CA CYS A 78 5.81 -12.44 6.89
C CYS A 78 6.84 -13.50 6.45
N LEU A 79 6.74 -14.74 6.96
CA LEU A 79 7.70 -15.84 6.75
C LEU A 79 9.15 -15.53 7.16
N ASN A 80 9.38 -14.52 8.00
CA ASN A 80 10.68 -14.32 8.65
C ASN A 80 10.90 -15.37 9.75
N TYR A 81 12.16 -15.73 9.97
CA TYR A 81 12.56 -16.71 10.96
C TYR A 81 13.33 -16.07 12.13
N PHE A 82 13.17 -16.67 13.31
CA PHE A 82 13.71 -16.19 14.59
C PHE A 82 14.37 -17.35 15.34
N SER A 83 15.27 -16.99 16.27
CA SER A 83 16.07 -17.92 17.06
C SER A 83 15.32 -18.57 18.23
N SER A 84 14.26 -17.93 18.74
CA SER A 84 13.44 -18.43 19.84
C SER A 84 11.95 -18.09 19.65
N ASP A 85 11.08 -18.73 20.43
CA ASP A 85 9.64 -18.46 20.38
C ASP A 85 9.31 -17.09 20.95
N GLU A 86 9.99 -16.67 22.02
CA GLU A 86 9.76 -15.39 22.68
C GLU A 86 9.97 -14.21 21.72
N VAL A 87 11.07 -14.27 20.94
CA VAL A 87 11.36 -13.25 19.92
C VAL A 87 10.31 -13.25 18.81
N LEU A 88 9.80 -14.43 18.43
CA LEU A 88 8.71 -14.54 17.47
C LEU A 88 7.42 -13.91 18.00
N GLN A 89 7.05 -14.14 19.26
CA GLN A 89 5.82 -13.56 19.84
C GLN A 89 5.88 -12.03 19.87
N GLU A 90 7.01 -11.45 20.27
CA GLU A 90 7.22 -9.99 20.23
C GLU A 90 7.09 -9.44 18.81
N HIS A 91 7.66 -10.16 17.83
CA HIS A 91 7.55 -9.79 16.43
C HIS A 91 6.10 -9.87 15.93
N VAL A 92 5.36 -10.93 16.23
CA VAL A 92 4.00 -11.16 15.73
C VAL A 92 3.04 -10.03 16.13
N ILE A 93 3.19 -9.48 17.34
CA ILE A 93 2.37 -8.34 17.80
C ILE A 93 2.52 -7.15 16.85
N ARG A 94 3.75 -6.75 16.54
CA ARG A 94 4.04 -5.64 15.62
C ARG A 94 3.73 -6.00 14.16
N CYS A 95 4.05 -7.23 13.76
CA CYS A 95 3.82 -7.72 12.41
C CYS A 95 2.33 -7.67 12.05
N ARG A 96 1.44 -8.06 12.97
CA ARG A 96 -0.02 -7.99 12.78
C ARG A 96 -0.57 -6.58 12.62
N GLN A 97 0.08 -5.57 13.20
CA GLN A 97 -0.39 -4.18 13.10
C GLN A 97 -0.06 -3.56 11.75
N HIS A 98 1.00 -4.02 11.10
CA HIS A 98 1.57 -3.37 9.93
C HIS A 98 1.62 -4.21 8.66
N ASN A 99 1.49 -5.54 8.76
CA ASN A 99 1.58 -6.44 7.62
C ASN A 99 0.38 -7.40 7.59
N ASP A 100 -0.31 -7.43 6.45
CA ASP A 100 -1.30 -8.47 6.15
C ASP A 100 -0.67 -9.72 5.55
N CYS A 101 0.47 -9.58 4.84
CA CYS A 101 1.26 -10.65 4.26
C CYS A 101 2.74 -10.25 4.07
N LYS A 102 3.57 -11.17 3.58
CA LYS A 102 4.97 -10.90 3.24
C LYS A 102 5.04 -9.98 2.02
N ILE A 103 5.58 -8.78 2.22
CA ILE A 103 5.98 -7.90 1.14
C ILE A 103 7.41 -8.27 0.73
N SER A 104 7.58 -8.81 -0.47
CA SER A 104 8.91 -9.01 -1.05
C SER A 104 9.33 -7.76 -1.80
N PHE A 105 10.44 -7.15 -1.39
CA PHE A 105 11.07 -6.09 -2.15
C PHE A 105 11.98 -6.70 -3.22
N SER A 106 12.06 -6.04 -4.38
CA SER A 106 13.03 -6.40 -5.41
C SER A 106 14.45 -6.28 -4.85
N SER A 107 15.36 -7.15 -5.29
CA SER A 107 16.80 -6.98 -5.06
C SER A 107 17.40 -5.81 -5.86
N GLU A 108 16.65 -5.27 -6.81
CA GLU A 108 17.05 -4.11 -7.59
C GLU A 108 17.02 -2.84 -6.74
N LYS A 109 18.07 -2.01 -6.89
CA LYS A 109 18.21 -0.74 -6.18
C LYS A 109 17.12 0.27 -6.54
N PHE A 110 16.54 0.14 -7.72
CA PHE A 110 15.51 1.03 -8.24
C PHE A 110 14.35 0.20 -8.77
N ILE A 111 13.13 0.60 -8.43
CA ILE A 111 11.89 -0.01 -8.92
C ILE A 111 11.14 1.06 -9.70
N TYR A 112 10.59 0.70 -10.84
CA TYR A 112 9.78 1.57 -11.68
C TYR A 112 8.43 0.93 -11.98
N PHE A 113 7.39 1.74 -12.01
CA PHE A 113 6.06 1.30 -12.41
C PHE A 113 6.03 1.15 -13.94
N LYS A 114 5.54 0.02 -14.45
CA LYS A 114 5.38 -0.21 -15.89
C LYS A 114 3.97 0.16 -16.38
N ASN A 115 2.95 -0.24 -15.62
CA ASN A 115 1.55 -0.15 -16.05
C ASN A 115 0.81 0.99 -15.34
N PHE A 116 1.18 2.24 -15.64
CA PHE A 116 0.52 3.43 -15.10
C PHE A 116 -0.98 3.51 -15.42
N VAL A 117 -1.41 2.86 -16.52
CA VAL A 117 -2.81 2.76 -16.94
C VAL A 117 -3.64 1.94 -15.94
N ASN A 118 -3.03 0.98 -15.25
CA ASN A 118 -3.70 0.12 -14.27
C ASN A 118 -3.73 0.72 -12.87
N LYS A 119 -3.45 2.02 -12.73
CA LYS A 119 -3.60 2.71 -11.46
C LYS A 119 -5.06 2.68 -11.05
N GLU A 120 -5.32 2.26 -9.81
CA GLU A 120 -6.63 2.42 -9.22
C GLU A 120 -6.93 3.92 -9.14
N PRO A 121 -8.04 4.38 -9.73
CA PRO A 121 -8.37 5.80 -9.71
C PRO A 121 -8.74 6.21 -8.29
N LEU A 122 -8.21 7.35 -7.84
CA LEU A 122 -8.49 7.84 -6.50
C LEU A 122 -9.99 8.12 -6.33
N PRO A 123 -10.61 7.65 -5.23
CA PRO A 123 -12.03 7.81 -4.99
C PRO A 123 -12.42 9.28 -4.73
N PHE A 124 -11.50 10.06 -4.15
CA PHE A 124 -11.67 11.48 -3.83
C PHE A 124 -10.52 12.27 -4.42
N ILE A 125 -10.82 13.40 -5.06
CA ILE A 125 -9.82 14.29 -5.64
C ILE A 125 -10.23 15.73 -5.34
N ILE A 126 -9.27 16.56 -4.90
CA ILE A 126 -9.46 18.00 -4.73
C ILE A 126 -8.53 18.69 -5.72
N TYR A 127 -9.11 19.47 -6.61
CA TYR A 127 -8.37 20.41 -7.44
C TYR A 127 -8.54 21.80 -6.82
N ALA A 128 -7.46 22.50 -6.53
CA ALA A 128 -7.52 23.83 -5.93
C ALA A 128 -6.56 24.77 -6.64
N ASP A 129 -7.00 26.00 -6.81
CA ASP A 129 -6.19 27.11 -7.32
C ASP A 129 -6.33 28.32 -6.39
N PHE A 130 -5.24 29.04 -6.19
CA PHE A 130 -5.12 30.10 -5.19
C PHE A 130 -4.73 31.41 -5.84
N GLU A 131 -5.49 32.45 -5.53
CA GLU A 131 -5.18 33.81 -5.93
C GLU A 131 -4.51 34.56 -4.79
N SER A 132 -3.52 35.38 -5.14
CA SER A 132 -2.77 36.20 -4.19
C SER A 132 -2.88 37.67 -4.54
N LEU A 133 -3.09 38.50 -3.53
CA LEU A 133 -2.89 39.94 -3.65
C LEU A 133 -1.39 40.25 -3.59
N LEU A 134 -0.98 41.22 -4.39
CA LEU A 134 0.37 41.75 -4.40
C LEU A 134 0.41 43.00 -3.51
N GLU A 135 0.93 42.84 -2.29
CA GLU A 135 1.13 43.96 -1.38
C GLU A 135 2.53 44.54 -1.55
N PRO A 136 2.70 45.89 -1.50
CA PRO A 136 4.02 46.49 -1.52
C PRO A 136 4.85 46.03 -0.32
N PHE A 137 6.09 45.64 -0.58
CA PHE A 137 7.01 45.17 0.45
C PHE A 137 7.73 46.35 1.11
N ASN A 138 7.22 46.80 2.26
CA ASN A 138 7.67 48.02 2.94
C ASN A 138 8.72 47.79 4.05
N GLU A 139 9.23 46.57 4.21
CA GLU A 139 10.24 46.27 5.23
C GLU A 139 11.62 46.85 4.87
N LYS A 140 12.41 47.21 5.90
CA LYS A 140 13.77 47.74 5.72
C LYS A 140 14.61 46.75 4.92
N GLN A 141 15.00 47.16 3.72
CA GLN A 141 15.83 46.33 2.86
C GLN A 141 17.25 46.27 3.41
N ASP A 142 17.81 45.08 3.39
CA ASP A 142 19.19 44.84 3.76
C ASP A 142 20.11 45.45 2.69
N LEU A 143 20.77 46.56 3.03
CA LEU A 143 21.64 47.32 2.13
C LEU A 143 22.83 46.51 1.61
N THR A 144 23.11 45.34 2.18
CA THR A 144 24.16 44.42 1.74
C THR A 144 23.74 43.53 0.56
N LYS A 145 22.44 43.47 0.22
CA LYS A 145 21.92 42.63 -0.86
C LYS A 145 21.79 43.41 -2.17
N LYS A 146 22.22 42.80 -3.27
CA LYS A 146 22.09 43.36 -4.64
C LYS A 146 20.67 43.27 -5.22
N THR A 147 19.76 42.60 -4.53
CA THR A 147 18.37 42.39 -4.96
C THR A 147 17.41 42.85 -3.87
N SER A 148 16.36 43.55 -4.29
CA SER A 148 15.31 44.09 -3.43
C SER A 148 14.00 43.36 -3.67
N ARG A 149 13.27 43.07 -2.57
CA ARG A 149 11.88 42.60 -2.65
C ARG A 149 10.99 43.82 -2.73
N TYR A 150 10.12 43.88 -3.74
CA TYR A 150 9.22 45.01 -3.95
C TYR A 150 7.74 44.65 -3.69
N GLN A 151 7.38 43.37 -3.76
CA GLN A 151 6.04 42.87 -3.50
C GLN A 151 6.05 41.62 -2.61
N LYS A 152 4.98 41.46 -1.83
CA LYS A 152 4.64 40.28 -1.03
C LYS A 152 3.34 39.70 -1.57
N HIS A 153 3.33 38.40 -1.84
CA HIS A 153 2.11 37.68 -2.19
C HIS A 153 1.37 37.35 -0.89
N VAL A 154 0.16 37.88 -0.73
CA VAL A 154 -0.74 37.56 0.36
C VAL A 154 -1.89 36.77 -0.22
N ALA A 155 -2.08 35.55 0.26
CA ALA A 155 -3.15 34.71 -0.22
C ALA A 155 -4.52 35.35 0.07
N TYR A 156 -5.38 35.35 -0.93
CA TYR A 156 -6.62 36.13 -0.91
C TYR A 156 -7.84 35.24 -1.03
N SER A 157 -7.92 34.52 -2.14
CA SER A 157 -9.03 33.63 -2.44
C SER A 157 -8.54 32.30 -2.98
N VAL A 158 -9.43 31.33 -2.92
CA VAL A 158 -9.19 29.98 -3.40
C VAL A 158 -10.45 29.47 -4.05
N GLY A 159 -10.28 28.94 -5.26
CA GLY A 159 -11.30 28.14 -5.92
C GLY A 159 -10.91 26.67 -5.81
N TYR A 160 -11.79 25.81 -5.31
CA TYR A 160 -11.55 24.38 -5.33
C TYR A 160 -12.74 23.59 -5.87
N TYR A 161 -12.41 22.51 -6.58
CA TYR A 161 -13.33 21.50 -7.07
C TYR A 161 -13.10 20.19 -6.31
N PHE A 162 -14.08 19.79 -5.52
CA PHE A 162 -14.12 18.46 -4.91
C PHE A 162 -14.79 17.49 -5.87
N LYS A 163 -14.07 16.43 -6.22
CA LYS A 163 -14.53 15.35 -7.08
C LYS A 163 -14.64 14.06 -6.27
N PHE A 164 -15.86 13.54 -6.19
CA PHE A 164 -16.11 12.19 -5.72
C PHE A 164 -16.36 11.28 -6.92
N ARG A 165 -15.61 10.19 -7.02
CA ARG A 165 -15.62 9.33 -8.22
C ARG A 165 -16.88 8.46 -8.30
N TYR A 166 -17.34 7.93 -7.17
CA TYR A 166 -18.44 6.97 -7.16
C TYR A 166 -19.81 7.63 -7.31
N ASP A 167 -19.95 8.88 -6.87
CA ASP A 167 -21.16 9.66 -7.06
C ASP A 167 -20.83 11.11 -7.44
N ASN A 168 -21.09 11.43 -8.71
CA ASN A 168 -20.82 12.76 -9.23
C ASN A 168 -21.78 13.82 -8.68
N SER A 169 -22.95 13.45 -8.15
CA SER A 169 -23.91 14.41 -7.58
C SER A 169 -23.38 15.10 -6.32
N ILE A 170 -22.42 14.46 -5.65
CA ILE A 170 -21.73 14.98 -4.45
C ILE A 170 -20.52 15.85 -4.84
N SER A 171 -20.11 15.83 -6.11
CA SER A 171 -18.98 16.66 -6.57
C SER A 171 -19.43 18.12 -6.70
N TYR A 172 -18.60 19.05 -6.24
CA TYR A 172 -18.96 20.47 -6.24
C TYR A 172 -17.74 21.38 -6.38
N TYR A 173 -17.98 22.57 -6.94
CA TYR A 173 -17.01 23.66 -6.99
C TYR A 173 -17.39 24.75 -5.98
N ARG A 174 -16.41 25.31 -5.29
CA ARG A 174 -16.58 26.47 -4.40
C ARG A 174 -15.42 27.44 -4.56
N LEU A 175 -15.72 28.72 -4.35
CA LEU A 175 -14.74 29.79 -4.34
C LEU A 175 -15.03 30.71 -3.16
N ASP A 176 -14.01 30.98 -2.35
CA ASP A 176 -14.11 31.90 -1.20
C ASP A 176 -12.72 32.38 -0.75
N CYS A 177 -12.66 33.06 0.39
CA CYS A 177 -11.44 33.47 1.08
C CYS A 177 -10.66 32.28 1.66
N ILE A 178 -9.36 32.51 1.90
CA ILE A 178 -8.48 31.42 2.36
C ILE A 178 -8.80 30.91 3.78
N GLN A 179 -9.33 31.78 4.65
CA GLN A 179 -9.70 31.39 6.01
C GLN A 179 -10.83 30.34 5.97
N TRP A 180 -11.82 30.56 5.11
CA TRP A 180 -12.92 29.63 4.89
C TRP A 180 -12.45 28.28 4.33
N PHE A 181 -11.42 28.28 3.50
CA PHE A 181 -10.90 27.05 2.91
C PHE A 181 -10.32 26.06 3.92
N ALA A 182 -9.69 26.55 4.99
CA ALA A 182 -9.21 25.69 6.07
C ALA A 182 -10.37 24.91 6.72
N ASP A 183 -11.47 25.60 7.04
CA ASP A 183 -12.67 24.99 7.60
C ASP A 183 -13.36 24.07 6.58
N ALA A 184 -13.36 24.44 5.30
CA ALA A 184 -13.90 23.61 4.23
C ALA A 184 -13.14 22.28 4.07
N MET A 185 -11.81 22.31 4.18
CA MET A 185 -10.98 21.09 4.12
C MET A 185 -11.22 20.18 5.32
N ASP A 186 -11.44 20.73 6.51
CA ASP A 186 -11.79 19.91 7.69
C ASP A 186 -13.13 19.17 7.49
N ASN A 187 -14.15 19.89 7.00
CA ASN A 187 -15.44 19.28 6.67
C ASN A 187 -15.32 18.19 5.58
N VAL A 188 -14.52 18.43 4.54
CA VAL A 188 -14.24 17.41 3.50
C VAL A 188 -13.54 16.20 4.10
N SER A 189 -12.57 16.41 5.00
CA SER A 189 -11.86 15.33 5.69
C SER A 189 -12.80 14.46 6.52
N GLN A 190 -13.69 15.08 7.30
CA GLN A 190 -14.70 14.37 8.07
C GLN A 190 -15.64 13.56 7.17
N PHE A 191 -16.10 14.16 6.06
CA PHE A 191 -16.94 13.48 5.07
C PHE A 191 -16.23 12.27 4.45
N VAL A 192 -14.99 12.45 3.96
CA VAL A 192 -14.18 11.37 3.37
C VAL A 192 -13.97 10.25 4.39
N ASN A 193 -13.65 10.59 5.64
CA ASN A 193 -13.47 9.60 6.70
C ASN A 193 -14.76 8.81 6.97
N SER A 194 -15.92 9.46 6.94
CA SER A 194 -17.21 8.76 7.11
C SER A 194 -17.49 7.71 6.03
N ILE A 195 -17.03 7.95 4.80
CA ILE A 195 -17.14 6.99 3.70
C ILE A 195 -16.10 5.88 3.85
N LEU A 196 -14.83 6.23 4.12
CA LEU A 196 -13.75 5.25 4.24
C LEU A 196 -13.95 4.28 5.42
N THR A 197 -14.59 4.74 6.50
CA THR A 197 -14.92 3.90 7.67
C THR A 197 -16.15 3.02 7.44
N ASN A 198 -17.02 3.38 6.51
CA ASN A 198 -18.21 2.59 6.15
C ASN A 198 -17.90 1.60 5.03
N VAL A 199 -17.28 0.48 5.38
CA VAL A 199 -16.92 -0.58 4.43
C VAL A 199 -18.19 -1.28 3.92
N GLN A 200 -18.59 -0.99 2.68
CA GLN A 200 -19.68 -1.71 2.02
C GLN A 200 -19.15 -2.96 1.27
N PRO A 201 -19.94 -4.05 1.21
CA PRO A 201 -19.60 -5.19 0.38
C PRO A 201 -19.49 -4.77 -1.09
N MET A 202 -18.43 -5.22 -1.74
CA MET A 202 -18.28 -5.03 -3.18
C MET A 202 -19.40 -5.80 -3.89
N LEU A 203 -20.32 -5.09 -4.55
CA LEU A 203 -21.38 -5.71 -5.34
C LEU A 203 -20.74 -6.46 -6.51
N ARG A 204 -21.07 -7.75 -6.65
CA ARG A 204 -20.64 -8.60 -7.75
C ARG A 204 -21.46 -8.32 -9.01
#